data_AF-A0A0R0MA09-F1
#
_entry.id   AF-A0A0R0MA09-F1
#
_cell.length_a   1.000
_cell.length_b   1.000
_cell.length_c   1.000
_cell.angle_alpha   90.00
_cell.angle_beta   90.00
_cell.angle_gamma   90.00
#
_symmetry.space_group_name_H-M   'P 1'
#
loop_
_entity.id
_entity.type
_entity.pdbx_description
1 polymer ?
#
loop_
_entity_poly.entity_id
_entity_poly.type
_entity_poly.pdbx_seq_one_letter_code
_entity_poly.pdbx_strand_id
1 'polypeptide(L)'
;MANRKTTELDRLRAQTWVRNLFLVAGVRGRKNLEEKLYERAGLQRFEASNRLDRYYRGKHSVQIPRRPGGRGDWVEYGELAYPGSAAWFDTPVWYLLEPGPFYAQEVLECVRLLPPQYLEIMLNIDIPGPSAGLVLQDLWEDRIYELASRPSVWSLGALACALRRAEFAGQAAVFRFAVIGILWTLDQLIASEPELLQEPLVRFRQLAADYFATLLVPLSGTYRIGISARDFERFSDSVNKFLLREAEIEMETWNLVNG
;
A
#
# COMPACT_ATOMS: atom_id res chain seq x y z
N MET A 1 1.49 -2.21 26.66
CA MET A 1 1.23 -1.40 25.45
C MET A 1 -0.02 -0.58 25.70
N ALA A 2 0.05 0.75 25.60
CA ALA A 2 -1.12 1.61 25.81
C ALA A 2 -2.14 1.38 24.68
N ASN A 3 -3.43 1.27 25.04
CA ASN A 3 -4.55 1.13 24.10
C ASN A 3 -4.60 2.33 23.15
N ARG A 4 -3.99 2.21 21.96
CA ARG A 4 -4.11 3.20 20.90
C ARG A 4 -5.57 3.25 20.44
N LYS A 5 -6.13 4.45 20.32
CA LYS A 5 -7.46 4.64 19.72
C LYS A 5 -7.42 4.19 18.26
N THR A 6 -8.38 3.35 17.90
CA THR A 6 -8.61 2.96 16.51
C THR A 6 -8.87 4.19 15.64
N THR A 7 -8.12 4.30 14.56
CA THR A 7 -8.24 5.36 13.55
C THR A 7 -9.19 4.94 12.43
N GLU A 8 -9.60 5.90 11.60
CA GLU A 8 -10.38 5.61 10.40
C GLU A 8 -9.57 4.79 9.38
N LEU A 9 -8.25 5.02 9.30
CA LEU A 9 -7.36 4.24 8.45
C LEU A 9 -7.32 2.75 8.87
N ASP A 10 -7.32 2.46 10.18
CA ASP A 10 -7.39 1.09 10.70
C ASP A 10 -8.69 0.37 10.28
N ARG A 11 -9.81 1.12 10.25
CA ARG A 11 -11.10 0.59 9.82
C ARG A 11 -11.12 0.32 8.33
N LEU A 12 -10.62 1.26 7.52
CA LEU A 12 -10.53 1.10 6.06
C LEU A 12 -9.61 -0.06 5.68
N ARG A 13 -8.46 -0.21 6.36
CA ARG A 13 -7.57 -1.36 6.21
C ARG A 13 -8.31 -2.68 6.42
N ALA A 14 -8.96 -2.83 7.59
CA ALA A 14 -9.70 -4.04 7.93
C ALA A 14 -10.87 -4.30 6.96
N GLN A 15 -11.59 -3.24 6.58
CA GLN A 15 -12.72 -3.31 5.66
C GLN A 15 -12.29 -3.70 4.24
N THR A 16 -11.22 -3.11 3.73
CA THR A 16 -10.69 -3.43 2.39
C THR A 16 -10.23 -4.88 2.33
N TRP A 17 -9.45 -5.31 3.34
CA TRP A 17 -8.98 -6.69 3.44
C TRP A 17 -10.14 -7.69 3.50
N VAL A 18 -11.12 -7.51 4.39
CA VAL A 18 -12.20 -8.50 4.52
C VAL A 18 -13.08 -8.54 3.27
N ARG A 19 -13.28 -7.42 2.58
CA ARG A 19 -14.02 -7.40 1.31
C ARG A 19 -13.26 -8.11 0.19
N ASN A 20 -11.94 -7.96 0.12
CA ASN A 20 -11.10 -8.77 -0.75
C ASN A 20 -11.24 -10.27 -0.41
N LEU A 21 -11.26 -10.61 0.88
CA LEU A 21 -11.45 -11.99 1.33
C LEU A 21 -12.81 -12.57 0.90
N PHE A 22 -13.89 -11.76 0.95
CA PHE A 22 -15.20 -12.14 0.41
C PHE A 22 -15.17 -12.46 -1.09
N LEU A 23 -14.44 -11.64 -1.86
CA LEU A 23 -14.27 -11.82 -3.31
C LEU A 23 -13.53 -13.13 -3.60
N VAL A 24 -12.36 -13.32 -3.00
CA VAL A 24 -11.51 -14.50 -3.22
C VAL A 24 -12.18 -15.79 -2.74
N ALA A 25 -12.95 -15.73 -1.64
CA ALA A 25 -13.71 -16.87 -1.13
C ALA A 25 -15.02 -17.16 -1.89
N GLY A 26 -15.41 -16.30 -2.84
CA GLY A 26 -16.62 -16.47 -3.64
C GLY A 26 -17.91 -16.51 -2.81
N VAL A 27 -17.96 -15.79 -1.68
CA VAL A 27 -19.09 -15.84 -0.74
C VAL A 27 -19.98 -14.63 -0.92
N ARG A 28 -21.26 -14.84 -1.24
CA ARG A 28 -22.25 -13.74 -1.35
C ARG A 28 -22.91 -13.39 -0.02
N GLY A 29 -22.90 -14.32 0.96
CA GLY A 29 -23.53 -14.17 2.28
C GLY A 29 -22.53 -13.95 3.41
N ARG A 30 -22.74 -12.90 4.21
CA ARG A 30 -21.82 -12.48 5.28
C ARG A 30 -21.65 -13.49 6.43
N LYS A 31 -22.61 -14.40 6.60
CA LYS A 31 -22.60 -15.41 7.68
C LYS A 31 -21.69 -16.61 7.39
N ASN A 32 -21.32 -16.85 6.13
CA ASN A 32 -20.65 -18.10 5.74
C ASN A 32 -19.13 -17.94 5.58
N LEU A 33 -18.58 -16.73 5.75
CA LEU A 33 -17.15 -16.49 5.55
C LEU A 33 -16.30 -17.07 6.69
N GLU A 34 -16.73 -16.91 7.94
CA GLU A 34 -16.01 -17.49 9.10
C GLU A 34 -15.99 -19.02 8.99
N GLU A 35 -17.13 -19.66 8.73
CA GLU A 35 -17.25 -21.12 8.50
C GLU A 35 -16.28 -21.60 7.43
N LYS A 36 -16.33 -21.02 6.24
CA LYS A 36 -15.47 -21.38 5.12
C LYS A 36 -13.98 -21.20 5.41
N LEU A 37 -13.61 -20.19 6.21
CA LEU A 37 -12.22 -19.99 6.62
C LEU A 37 -11.78 -21.11 7.55
N TYR A 38 -12.58 -21.47 8.56
CA TYR A 38 -12.25 -22.55 9.49
C TYR A 38 -12.13 -23.90 8.77
N GLU A 39 -13.10 -24.23 7.91
CA GLU A 39 -13.09 -25.46 7.11
C GLU A 39 -11.84 -25.56 6.24
N ARG A 40 -11.52 -24.49 5.50
CA ARG A 40 -10.41 -24.48 4.54
C ARG A 40 -9.04 -24.38 5.20
N ALA A 41 -8.96 -23.75 6.38
CA ALA A 41 -7.76 -23.67 7.20
C ALA A 41 -7.52 -24.94 8.04
N GLY A 42 -8.45 -25.90 8.06
CA GLY A 42 -8.32 -27.14 8.84
C GLY A 42 -8.37 -26.93 10.37
N LEU A 43 -9.10 -25.91 10.82
CA LEU A 43 -9.15 -25.49 12.23
C LEU A 43 -10.35 -26.11 12.97
N GLN A 44 -10.12 -26.63 14.18
CA GLN A 44 -11.08 -27.49 14.91
C GLN A 44 -12.18 -26.77 15.73
N ARG A 45 -12.45 -25.47 15.53
CA ARG A 45 -13.38 -24.74 16.40
C ARG A 45 -14.29 -23.81 15.61
N PHE A 46 -15.61 -24.03 15.69
CA PHE A 46 -16.60 -23.15 15.11
C PHE A 46 -17.58 -22.62 16.16
N GLU A 47 -17.29 -21.43 16.69
CA GLU A 47 -18.32 -20.54 17.24
C GLU A 47 -18.29 -19.27 16.40
N ALA A 48 -19.38 -18.98 15.68
CA ALA A 48 -19.49 -17.79 14.85
C ALA A 48 -19.34 -16.52 15.72
N SER A 49 -18.22 -15.81 15.54
CA SER A 49 -17.87 -14.63 16.33
C SER A 49 -18.44 -13.32 15.74
N ASN A 50 -18.91 -13.38 14.49
CA ASN A 50 -19.34 -12.23 13.68
C ASN A 50 -18.30 -11.10 13.62
N ARG A 51 -17.01 -11.43 13.78
CA ARG A 51 -15.92 -10.45 13.72
C ARG A 51 -15.71 -9.99 12.28
N LEU A 52 -15.77 -10.89 11.30
CA LEU A 52 -15.56 -10.52 9.90
C LEU A 52 -16.69 -9.63 9.36
N ASP A 53 -17.94 -9.87 9.76
CA ASP A 53 -19.06 -8.98 9.43
C ASP A 53 -18.89 -7.59 10.08
N ARG A 54 -18.32 -7.51 11.29
CA ARG A 54 -17.99 -6.22 11.92
C ARG A 54 -16.87 -5.47 11.19
N TYR A 55 -15.83 -6.16 10.73
CA TYR A 55 -14.80 -5.57 9.86
C TYR A 55 -15.41 -5.09 8.54
N TYR A 56 -16.29 -5.90 7.94
CA TYR A 56 -16.94 -5.58 6.67
C TYR A 56 -17.75 -4.29 6.76
N ARG A 57 -18.46 -4.09 7.88
CA ARG A 57 -19.26 -2.90 8.16
C ARG A 57 -18.44 -1.70 8.68
N GLY A 58 -17.12 -1.84 8.85
CA GLY A 58 -16.26 -0.80 9.44
C GLY A 58 -16.58 -0.51 10.92
N LYS A 59 -17.30 -1.41 11.60
CA LYS A 59 -17.70 -1.25 13.01
C LYS A 59 -16.59 -1.64 13.99
N HIS A 60 -15.54 -2.28 13.50
CA HIS A 60 -14.41 -2.76 14.29
C HIS A 60 -13.14 -2.65 13.44
N SER A 61 -12.00 -2.44 14.08
CA SER A 61 -10.66 -2.56 13.48
C SER A 61 -9.98 -3.82 13.98
N VAL A 62 -8.93 -4.29 13.31
CA VAL A 62 -8.05 -5.27 13.94
C VAL A 62 -7.14 -4.49 14.89
N GLN A 63 -7.21 -4.76 16.20
CA GLN A 63 -6.29 -4.15 17.15
C GLN A 63 -4.90 -4.74 16.92
N ILE A 64 -4.05 -4.04 16.19
CA ILE A 64 -2.70 -4.49 15.87
C ILE A 64 -1.70 -3.42 16.31
N PRO A 65 -0.53 -3.83 16.84
CA PRO A 65 0.57 -2.91 17.05
C PRO A 65 0.88 -2.09 15.78
N ARG A 66 1.30 -0.83 15.97
CA ARG A 66 1.82 0.04 14.92
C ARG A 66 3.18 -0.46 14.44
N ARG A 67 3.22 -1.65 13.82
CA ARG A 67 4.43 -2.28 13.30
C ARG A 67 4.14 -3.01 12.00
N PRO A 68 5.04 -2.91 11.01
CA PRO A 68 4.97 -3.71 9.79
C PRO A 68 4.96 -5.20 10.14
N GLY A 69 4.14 -6.01 9.45
CA GLY A 69 4.13 -7.47 9.58
C GLY A 69 3.39 -8.04 10.81
N GLY A 70 2.87 -7.20 11.71
CA GLY A 70 1.95 -7.65 12.74
C GLY A 70 0.58 -8.01 12.15
N ARG A 71 0.16 -9.27 12.26
CA ARG A 71 -1.17 -9.75 11.87
C ARG A 71 -1.96 -10.16 13.12
N GLY A 72 -3.29 -10.06 13.04
CA GLY A 72 -4.16 -10.71 14.02
C GLY A 72 -4.60 -12.07 13.48
N ASP A 73 -5.03 -12.98 14.38
CA ASP A 73 -5.40 -14.36 14.05
C ASP A 73 -6.28 -14.49 12.80
N TRP A 74 -7.26 -13.60 12.64
CA TRP A 74 -8.18 -13.63 11.48
C TRP A 74 -7.49 -13.36 10.14
N VAL A 75 -6.46 -12.53 10.12
CA VAL A 75 -5.67 -12.25 8.92
C VAL A 75 -4.80 -13.46 8.59
N GLU A 76 -4.24 -14.11 9.60
CA GLU A 76 -3.46 -15.34 9.43
C GLU A 76 -4.35 -16.50 8.93
N TYR A 77 -5.55 -16.66 9.49
CA TYR A 77 -6.52 -17.65 9.01
C TYR A 77 -6.97 -17.36 7.57
N GLY A 78 -7.16 -16.08 7.24
CA GLY A 78 -7.42 -15.63 5.87
C GLY A 78 -6.32 -16.05 4.90
N GLU A 79 -5.06 -15.76 5.26
CA GLU A 79 -3.89 -16.10 4.44
C GLU A 79 -3.71 -17.62 4.29
N LEU A 80 -3.91 -18.38 5.37
CA LEU A 80 -3.82 -19.84 5.36
C LEU A 80 -4.88 -20.47 4.44
N ALA A 81 -6.12 -19.98 4.52
CA ALA A 81 -7.22 -20.48 3.69
C ALA A 81 -7.12 -20.00 2.23
N TYR A 82 -6.65 -18.76 2.02
CA TYR A 82 -6.58 -18.08 0.73
C TYR A 82 -5.24 -17.31 0.62
N PRO A 83 -4.17 -17.96 0.10
CA PRO A 83 -2.86 -17.34 -0.05
C PRO A 83 -2.92 -16.04 -0.87
N GLY A 84 -2.19 -15.03 -0.41
CA GLY A 84 -2.18 -13.67 -0.97
C GLY A 84 -3.34 -12.78 -0.50
N SER A 85 -4.30 -13.30 0.25
CA SER A 85 -5.43 -12.49 0.74
C SER A 85 -5.00 -11.41 1.73
N ALA A 86 -3.88 -11.60 2.44
CA ALA A 86 -3.34 -10.63 3.37
C ALA A 86 -2.64 -9.43 2.70
N ALA A 87 -2.44 -9.42 1.38
CA ALA A 87 -1.79 -8.30 0.68
C ALA A 87 -2.47 -6.94 0.97
N TRP A 88 -3.80 -6.91 0.91
CA TRP A 88 -4.61 -5.73 1.27
C TRP A 88 -4.52 -5.33 2.73
N PHE A 89 -4.05 -6.23 3.58
CA PHE A 89 -3.86 -5.97 4.99
C PHE A 89 -2.43 -5.50 5.29
N ASP A 90 -1.40 -6.16 4.78
CA ASP A 90 0.00 -5.92 5.21
C ASP A 90 0.72 -4.82 4.47
N THR A 91 0.13 -4.32 3.39
CA THR A 91 0.78 -3.31 2.57
C THR A 91 1.22 -2.10 3.42
N PRO A 92 2.48 -1.64 3.27
CA PRO A 92 3.05 -0.53 4.03
C PRO A 92 2.21 0.76 4.08
N VAL A 93 1.38 1.02 3.06
CA VAL A 93 0.56 2.23 2.94
C VAL A 93 -0.30 2.47 4.19
N TRP A 94 -0.84 1.41 4.81
CA TRP A 94 -1.69 1.53 5.98
C TRP A 94 -0.95 2.00 7.23
N TYR A 95 0.35 1.70 7.30
CA TYR A 95 1.19 2.07 8.42
C TYR A 95 1.80 3.44 8.22
N LEU A 96 2.35 3.67 7.02
CA LEU A 96 3.13 4.85 6.71
C LEU A 96 2.27 6.09 6.44
N LEU A 97 0.97 5.95 6.22
CA LEU A 97 0.05 7.10 6.14
C LEU A 97 -0.61 7.45 7.48
N GLU A 98 -0.33 6.71 8.55
CA GLU A 98 -0.83 7.10 9.87
C GLU A 98 -0.23 8.44 10.32
N PRO A 99 -1.04 9.33 10.92
CA PRO A 99 -0.53 10.56 11.49
C PRO A 99 0.48 10.29 12.62
N GLY A 100 1.62 10.97 12.56
CA GLY A 100 2.63 10.95 13.60
C GLY A 100 4.04 10.80 13.04
N PRO A 101 5.06 10.89 13.91
CA PRO A 101 6.43 10.67 13.50
C PRO A 101 6.64 9.19 13.13
N PHE A 102 7.61 8.98 12.26
CA PHE A 102 8.17 7.68 11.88
C PHE A 102 9.68 7.75 12.03
N TYR A 103 10.33 6.59 12.09
CA TYR A 103 11.77 6.45 12.04
C TYR A 103 12.20 5.81 10.70
N ALA A 104 13.40 6.14 10.23
CA ALA A 104 13.96 5.53 9.02
C ALA A 104 13.98 3.98 9.10
N GLN A 105 14.18 3.43 10.30
CA GLN A 105 14.14 1.98 10.52
C GLN A 105 12.75 1.38 10.23
N GLU A 106 11.67 2.08 10.59
CA GLU A 106 10.30 1.62 10.30
C GLU A 106 10.02 1.65 8.79
N VAL A 107 10.60 2.61 8.05
CA VAL A 107 10.54 2.61 6.58
C VAL A 107 11.28 1.42 6.00
N LEU A 108 12.47 1.09 6.51
CA LEU A 108 13.22 -0.09 6.07
C LEU A 108 12.45 -1.39 6.34
N GLU A 109 11.82 -1.51 7.52
CA GLU A 109 10.94 -2.65 7.85
C GLU A 109 9.77 -2.76 6.89
N CYS A 110 9.11 -1.64 6.54
CA CYS A 110 8.07 -1.58 5.54
C CYS A 110 8.56 -1.98 4.14
N VAL A 111 9.71 -1.47 3.71
CA VAL A 111 10.29 -1.80 2.40
C VAL A 111 10.52 -3.31 2.30
N ARG A 112 11.03 -3.96 3.35
CA ARG A 112 11.27 -5.41 3.37
C ARG A 112 10.01 -6.28 3.25
N LEU A 113 8.81 -5.73 3.41
CA LEU A 113 7.56 -6.43 3.15
C LEU A 113 7.14 -6.39 1.67
N LEU A 114 7.77 -5.53 0.87
CA LEU A 114 7.39 -5.35 -0.52
C LEU A 114 7.85 -6.55 -1.37
N PRO A 115 7.10 -6.88 -2.45
CA PRO A 115 7.55 -7.82 -3.46
C PRO A 115 8.91 -7.46 -4.07
N PRO A 116 9.69 -8.46 -4.55
CA PRO A 116 11.07 -8.28 -5.01
C PRO A 116 11.29 -7.13 -5.99
N GLN A 117 10.38 -6.94 -6.95
CA GLN A 117 10.49 -5.87 -7.95
C GLN A 117 10.52 -4.47 -7.35
N TYR A 118 9.94 -4.26 -6.17
CA TYR A 118 10.01 -2.98 -5.47
C TYR A 118 11.22 -2.89 -4.54
N LEU A 119 11.75 -4.02 -4.07
CA LEU A 119 12.97 -4.05 -3.26
C LEU A 119 14.17 -3.56 -4.06
N GLU A 120 14.26 -3.96 -5.33
CA GLU A 120 15.34 -3.57 -6.24
C GLU A 120 15.39 -2.04 -6.49
N ILE A 121 14.23 -1.38 -6.43
CA ILE A 121 14.10 0.08 -6.59
C ILE A 121 14.44 0.81 -5.29
N MET A 122 14.19 0.18 -4.14
CA MET A 122 14.19 0.86 -2.83
C MET A 122 15.44 0.57 -2.00
N LEU A 123 16.18 -0.51 -2.30
CA LEU A 123 17.32 -0.97 -1.50
C LEU A 123 18.63 -0.93 -2.28
N ASN A 124 19.69 -0.45 -1.62
CA ASN A 124 21.07 -0.63 -2.07
C ASN A 124 21.47 -2.10 -1.87
N ILE A 125 21.24 -2.92 -2.91
CA ILE A 125 21.52 -4.37 -2.87
C ILE A 125 22.99 -4.70 -2.58
N ASP A 126 23.92 -3.80 -2.94
CA ASP A 126 25.35 -3.95 -2.71
C ASP A 126 25.80 -3.59 -1.28
N ILE A 127 24.90 -3.01 -0.47
CA ILE A 127 25.21 -2.58 0.90
C ILE A 127 24.31 -3.37 1.87
N PRO A 128 24.67 -4.63 2.22
CA PRO A 128 23.94 -5.37 3.23
C PRO A 128 24.18 -4.74 4.61
N GLY A 129 23.09 -4.47 5.34
CA GLY A 129 23.22 -3.95 6.70
C GLY A 129 21.89 -3.72 7.42
N PRO A 130 21.92 -3.48 8.73
CA PRO A 130 20.73 -3.12 9.49
C PRO A 130 20.39 -1.63 9.42
N SER A 131 21.32 -0.77 8.98
CA SER A 131 21.17 0.68 9.00
C SER A 131 20.32 1.20 7.85
N ALA A 132 19.11 1.68 8.16
CA ALA A 132 18.20 2.27 7.17
C ALA A 132 18.83 3.40 6.34
N GLY A 133 19.69 4.22 6.92
CA GLY A 133 20.31 5.36 6.20
C GLY A 133 21.30 4.95 5.10
N LEU A 134 21.88 3.74 5.19
CA LEU A 134 22.78 3.20 4.16
C LEU A 134 22.04 2.31 3.16
N VAL A 135 21.05 1.58 3.65
CA VAL A 135 20.35 0.55 2.89
C VAL A 135 19.24 1.13 2.02
N LEU A 136 18.53 2.18 2.47
CA LEU A 136 17.47 2.82 1.68
C LEU A 136 18.07 3.73 0.62
N GLN A 137 17.76 3.46 -0.66
CA GLN A 137 18.24 4.27 -1.78
C GLN A 137 17.67 5.68 -1.75
N ASP A 138 18.44 6.62 -2.31
CA ASP A 138 17.88 7.86 -2.78
C ASP A 138 17.07 7.60 -4.05
N LEU A 139 15.87 8.18 -4.10
CA LEU A 139 14.97 8.01 -5.22
C LEU A 139 14.99 9.27 -6.10
N TRP A 140 14.73 9.04 -7.37
CA TRP A 140 14.56 10.07 -8.39
C TRP A 140 13.12 10.02 -8.88
N GLU A 141 12.67 11.04 -9.60
CA GLU A 141 11.29 11.13 -10.09
C GLU A 141 10.90 9.93 -10.95
N ASP A 142 11.81 9.48 -11.82
CA ASP A 142 11.60 8.32 -12.70
C ASP A 142 11.27 7.04 -11.92
N ARG A 143 11.88 6.84 -10.75
CA ARG A 143 11.58 5.71 -9.87
C ARG A 143 10.17 5.80 -9.31
N ILE A 144 9.63 6.99 -9.08
CA ILE A 144 8.23 7.15 -8.65
C ILE A 144 7.27 6.71 -9.76
N TYR A 145 7.58 6.99 -11.02
CA TYR A 145 6.77 6.54 -12.16
C TYR A 145 6.85 5.02 -12.32
N GLU A 146 8.04 4.44 -12.16
CA GLU A 146 8.24 2.99 -12.15
C GLU A 146 7.42 2.30 -11.06
N LEU A 147 7.47 2.82 -9.82
CA LEU A 147 6.66 2.30 -8.71
C LEU A 147 5.16 2.36 -9.02
N ALA A 148 4.69 3.40 -9.71
CA ALA A 148 3.29 3.57 -10.08
C ALA A 148 2.87 2.80 -11.34
N SER A 149 3.82 2.38 -12.18
CA SER A 149 3.59 1.85 -13.54
C SER A 149 2.66 0.63 -13.59
N ARG A 150 2.60 -0.15 -12.51
CA ARG A 150 1.70 -1.29 -12.34
C ARG A 150 0.83 -1.08 -11.08
N PRO A 151 -0.31 -0.38 -11.21
CA PRO A 151 -1.19 -0.10 -10.08
C PRO A 151 -1.60 -1.39 -9.35
N SER A 152 -1.29 -1.46 -8.07
CA SER A 152 -1.59 -2.59 -7.20
C SER A 152 -1.59 -2.12 -5.76
N VAL A 153 -2.09 -2.94 -4.83
CA VAL A 153 -1.92 -2.62 -3.42
C VAL A 153 -0.43 -2.50 -3.05
N TRP A 154 0.44 -3.33 -3.62
CA TRP A 154 1.87 -3.26 -3.32
C TRP A 154 2.54 -2.00 -3.86
N SER A 155 2.12 -1.47 -5.02
CA SER A 155 2.63 -0.18 -5.50
C SER A 155 2.22 0.97 -4.59
N LEU A 156 1.01 0.96 -4.00
CA LEU A 156 0.64 1.92 -2.94
C LEU A 156 1.60 1.83 -1.75
N GLY A 157 1.94 0.62 -1.34
CA GLY A 157 2.92 0.38 -0.28
C GLY A 157 4.29 0.93 -0.60
N ALA A 158 4.77 0.67 -1.82
CA ALA A 158 6.07 1.14 -2.28
C ALA A 158 6.13 2.67 -2.39
N LEU A 159 5.08 3.31 -2.92
CA LEU A 159 4.96 4.76 -2.99
C LEU A 159 4.89 5.41 -1.60
N ALA A 160 4.22 4.77 -0.64
CA ALA A 160 4.23 5.25 0.75
C ALA A 160 5.62 5.14 1.41
N CYS A 161 6.38 4.09 1.07
CA CYS A 161 7.78 3.97 1.48
C CYS A 161 8.64 5.08 0.85
N ALA A 162 8.45 5.34 -0.45
CA ALA A 162 9.14 6.40 -1.17
C ALA A 162 8.82 7.79 -0.59
N LEU A 163 7.55 8.04 -0.25
CA LEU A 163 7.11 9.27 0.42
C LEU A 163 7.88 9.51 1.72
N ARG A 164 7.90 8.52 2.62
CA ARG A 164 8.58 8.65 3.92
C ARG A 164 10.09 8.71 3.79
N ARG A 165 10.67 7.98 2.82
CA ARG A 165 12.10 8.10 2.52
C ARG A 165 12.46 9.51 2.03
N ALA A 166 11.65 10.07 1.13
CA ALA A 166 11.85 11.43 0.63
C ALA A 166 11.69 12.48 1.76
N GLU A 167 10.78 12.24 2.72
CA GLU A 167 10.64 13.07 3.92
C GLU A 167 11.94 13.15 4.73
N PHE A 168 12.56 12.00 5.02
CA PHE A 168 13.81 11.95 5.79
C PHE A 168 15.00 12.57 5.06
N ALA A 169 15.10 12.39 3.74
CA ALA A 169 16.18 12.96 2.95
C ALA A 169 15.92 14.40 2.51
N GLY A 170 14.77 14.97 2.84
CA GLY A 170 14.43 16.33 2.43
C GLY A 170 14.21 16.49 0.92
N GLN A 171 13.87 15.41 0.21
CA GLN A 171 13.68 15.42 -1.24
C GLN A 171 12.27 15.92 -1.60
N ALA A 172 12.09 17.25 -1.61
CA ALA A 172 10.80 17.90 -1.83
C ALA A 172 10.07 17.45 -3.10
N ALA A 173 10.79 17.31 -4.23
CA ALA A 173 10.21 16.87 -5.50
C ALA A 173 9.69 15.43 -5.42
N VAL A 174 10.55 14.49 -4.99
CA VAL A 174 10.20 13.08 -4.81
C VAL A 174 9.05 12.92 -3.83
N PHE A 175 9.05 13.67 -2.72
CA PHE A 175 7.97 13.70 -1.75
C PHE A 175 6.63 14.09 -2.40
N ARG A 176 6.62 15.18 -3.16
CA ARG A 176 5.43 15.63 -3.91
C ARG A 176 4.97 14.59 -4.93
N PHE A 177 5.89 14.03 -5.71
CA PHE A 177 5.55 13.03 -6.73
C PHE A 177 5.04 11.72 -6.12
N ALA A 178 5.58 11.28 -4.98
CA ALA A 178 5.07 10.13 -4.25
C ALA A 178 3.64 10.37 -3.75
N VAL A 179 3.32 11.58 -3.25
CA VAL A 179 1.94 11.97 -2.91
C VAL A 179 1.01 11.86 -4.11
N ILE A 180 1.39 12.43 -5.26
CA ILE A 180 0.59 12.37 -6.49
C ILE A 180 0.42 10.92 -6.93
N GLY A 181 1.50 10.13 -6.91
CA GLY A 181 1.51 8.72 -7.27
C GLY A 181 0.58 7.87 -6.40
N ILE A 182 0.52 8.11 -5.09
CA ILE A 182 -0.41 7.40 -4.19
C ILE A 182 -1.86 7.69 -4.60
N LEU A 183 -2.21 8.97 -4.80
CA LEU A 183 -3.57 9.35 -5.17
C LEU A 183 -3.95 8.84 -6.55
N TRP A 184 -3.02 8.94 -7.52
CA TRP A 184 -3.23 8.43 -8.88
C TRP A 184 -3.40 6.91 -8.88
N THR A 185 -2.58 6.17 -8.12
CA THR A 185 -2.68 4.71 -8.00
C THR A 185 -4.00 4.31 -7.35
N LEU A 186 -4.49 5.06 -6.36
CA LEU A 186 -5.83 4.84 -5.79
C LEU A 186 -6.93 5.06 -6.83
N ASP A 187 -6.84 6.10 -7.66
CA ASP A 187 -7.80 6.34 -8.74
C ASP A 187 -7.79 5.19 -9.77
N GLN A 188 -6.62 4.65 -10.12
CA GLN A 188 -6.51 3.47 -10.99
C GLN A 188 -7.14 2.23 -10.35
N LEU A 189 -6.85 1.96 -9.08
CA LEU A 189 -7.42 0.81 -8.35
C LEU A 189 -8.94 0.93 -8.22
N ILE A 190 -9.48 2.12 -7.95
CA ILE A 190 -10.93 2.34 -7.91
C ILE A 190 -11.57 1.99 -9.26
N ALA A 191 -10.91 2.32 -10.37
CA ALA A 191 -11.41 2.03 -11.71
C ALA A 191 -11.31 0.54 -12.10
N SER A 192 -10.26 -0.16 -11.63
CA SER A 192 -9.98 -1.55 -12.05
C SER A 192 -10.52 -2.62 -11.09
N GLU A 193 -10.69 -2.31 -9.81
CA GLU A 193 -11.09 -3.30 -8.79
C GLU A 193 -12.60 -3.58 -8.80
N PRO A 194 -13.02 -4.79 -8.36
CA PRO A 194 -14.44 -5.14 -8.25
C PRO A 194 -15.23 -4.19 -7.35
N GLU A 195 -16.52 -4.02 -7.65
CA GLU A 195 -17.45 -3.10 -6.96
C GLU A 195 -17.39 -3.19 -5.42
N LEU A 196 -17.21 -4.40 -4.88
CA LEU A 196 -17.09 -4.59 -3.43
C LEU A 196 -15.92 -3.81 -2.80
N LEU A 197 -14.83 -3.61 -3.52
CA LEU A 197 -13.66 -2.86 -3.06
C LEU A 197 -13.75 -1.35 -3.32
N GLN A 198 -14.62 -0.91 -4.23
CA GLN A 198 -14.65 0.50 -4.64
C GLN A 198 -14.98 1.46 -3.49
N GLU A 199 -16.01 1.17 -2.67
CA GLU A 199 -16.39 2.06 -1.57
C GLU A 199 -15.24 2.32 -0.56
N PRO A 200 -14.58 1.31 0.03
CA PRO A 200 -13.47 1.57 0.95
C PRO A 200 -12.27 2.23 0.24
N LEU A 201 -12.03 1.95 -1.04
CA LEU A 201 -10.95 2.60 -1.80
C LEU A 201 -11.24 4.09 -2.06
N VAL A 202 -12.47 4.45 -2.43
CA VAL A 202 -12.89 5.86 -2.58
C VAL A 202 -12.73 6.60 -1.25
N ARG A 203 -13.15 6.00 -0.14
CA ARG A 203 -12.99 6.59 1.19
C ARG A 203 -11.51 6.72 1.58
N PHE A 204 -10.69 5.73 1.24
CA PHE A 204 -9.26 5.80 1.49
C PHE A 204 -8.61 6.91 0.66
N ARG A 205 -8.99 7.04 -0.60
CA ARG A 205 -8.53 8.10 -1.50
C ARG A 205 -8.89 9.49 -1.00
N GLN A 206 -10.10 9.67 -0.45
CA GLN A 206 -10.50 10.91 0.19
C GLN A 206 -9.67 11.19 1.45
N LEU A 207 -9.55 10.19 2.34
CA LEU A 207 -8.79 10.33 3.59
C LEU A 207 -7.31 10.66 3.33
N ALA A 208 -6.70 10.03 2.33
CA ALA A 208 -5.33 10.30 1.90
C ALA A 208 -5.20 11.72 1.34
N ALA A 209 -6.13 12.17 0.50
CA ALA A 209 -6.13 13.53 -0.04
C ALA A 209 -6.24 14.58 1.06
N ASP A 210 -7.16 14.38 2.02
CA ASP A 210 -7.34 15.28 3.16
C ASP A 210 -6.07 15.31 4.02
N TYR A 211 -5.45 14.16 4.26
CA TYR A 211 -4.18 14.07 4.96
C TYR A 211 -3.06 14.84 4.23
N PHE A 212 -2.86 14.58 2.94
CA PHE A 212 -1.81 15.21 2.15
C PHE A 212 -1.99 16.72 1.99
N ALA A 213 -3.23 17.22 1.99
CA ALA A 213 -3.51 18.66 2.00
C ALA A 213 -3.03 19.35 3.29
N THR A 214 -2.79 18.61 4.37
CA THR A 214 -2.24 19.12 5.64
C THR A 214 -0.73 19.01 5.75
N LEU A 215 -0.08 18.21 4.89
CA LEU A 215 1.36 17.98 4.97
C LEU A 215 2.17 19.19 4.47
N LEU A 216 3.28 19.44 5.16
CA LEU A 216 4.29 20.41 4.76
C LEU A 216 5.36 19.72 3.92
N VAL A 217 5.77 20.37 2.84
CA VAL A 217 6.87 19.86 1.99
C VAL A 217 8.19 19.94 2.76
N PRO A 218 8.98 18.84 2.82
CA PRO A 218 10.28 18.83 3.48
C PRO A 218 11.18 19.97 2.96
N LEU A 219 11.95 20.59 3.87
CA LEU A 219 12.94 21.63 3.60
C LEU A 219 12.45 22.95 2.96
N SER A 220 11.15 23.09 2.63
CA SER A 220 10.65 24.24 1.86
C SER A 220 10.05 25.36 2.71
N GLY A 221 9.74 25.10 3.99
CA GLY A 221 9.05 26.04 4.87
C GLY A 221 7.61 26.32 4.43
N THR A 222 6.65 26.00 5.28
CA THR A 222 5.22 26.43 5.24
C THR A 222 4.35 26.15 3.99
N TYR A 223 4.87 25.64 2.87
CA TYR A 223 4.03 25.32 1.71
C TYR A 223 3.33 23.96 1.86
N ARG A 224 2.01 23.98 1.71
CA ARG A 224 1.17 22.78 1.59
C ARG A 224 1.25 22.24 0.15
N ILE A 225 1.11 20.94 -0.01
CA ILE A 225 1.03 20.34 -1.34
C ILE A 225 -0.34 20.68 -1.95
N GLY A 226 -0.38 21.72 -2.78
CA GLY A 226 -1.49 21.94 -3.71
C GLY A 226 -1.38 20.92 -4.84
N ILE A 227 -2.36 20.02 -4.96
CA ILE A 227 -2.46 19.05 -6.07
C ILE A 227 -3.63 19.48 -6.94
N SER A 228 -3.34 19.76 -8.21
CA SER A 228 -4.31 20.15 -9.23
C SER A 228 -4.61 18.99 -10.19
N ALA A 229 -5.70 19.09 -10.94
CA ALA A 229 -6.00 18.14 -12.02
C ALA A 229 -4.84 18.02 -13.03
N ARG A 230 -4.17 19.15 -13.32
CA ARG A 230 -3.01 19.19 -14.21
C ARG A 230 -1.81 18.41 -13.69
N ASP A 231 -1.66 18.30 -12.36
CA ASP A 231 -0.60 17.46 -11.78
C ASP A 231 -0.87 15.98 -12.07
N PHE A 232 -2.13 15.55 -12.01
CA PHE A 232 -2.52 14.17 -12.34
C PHE A 232 -2.33 13.87 -13.84
N GLU A 233 -2.73 14.78 -14.72
CA GLU A 233 -2.51 14.63 -16.17
C GLU A 233 -1.03 14.47 -16.48
N ARG A 234 -0.18 15.36 -15.96
CA ARG A 234 1.28 15.28 -16.13
C ARG A 234 1.87 13.99 -15.57
N PHE A 235 1.42 13.57 -14.39
CA PHE A 235 1.88 12.33 -13.78
C PHE A 235 1.50 11.12 -14.64
N SER A 236 0.26 11.08 -15.13
CA SER A 236 -0.22 10.03 -16.04
C SER A 236 0.60 10.00 -17.34
N ASP A 237 0.88 11.16 -17.94
CA ASP A 237 1.72 11.25 -19.13
C ASP A 237 3.15 10.73 -18.87
N SER A 238 3.73 11.06 -17.72
CA SER A 238 5.06 10.56 -17.33
C SER A 238 5.08 9.06 -17.12
N VAL A 239 4.07 8.48 -16.45
CA VAL A 239 3.94 7.02 -16.30
C VAL A 239 3.81 6.34 -17.66
N ASN A 240 3.00 6.88 -18.56
CA ASN A 240 2.84 6.34 -19.91
C ASN A 240 4.15 6.40 -20.72
N LYS A 241 4.89 7.50 -20.64
CA LYS A 241 6.21 7.63 -21.28
C LYS A 241 7.22 6.63 -20.72
N PHE A 242 7.20 6.43 -19.40
CA PHE A 242 8.03 5.42 -18.74
C PHE A 242 7.71 4.03 -19.29
N LEU A 243 6.44 3.64 -19.33
CA LEU A 243 6.00 2.34 -19.85
C LEU A 243 6.38 2.11 -21.32
N LEU A 244 6.24 3.14 -22.17
CA LEU A 244 6.64 3.06 -23.58
C LEU A 244 8.15 2.83 -23.72
N ARG A 245 8.96 3.55 -22.94
CA ARG A 245 10.42 3.38 -22.94
C ARG A 245 10.84 1.98 -22.48
N GLU A 246 10.21 1.45 -21.43
CA GLU A 246 10.48 0.09 -20.97
C GLU A 246 10.16 -0.96 -22.06
N ALA A 247 9.03 -0.80 -22.75
CA ALA A 247 8.64 -1.69 -23.84
C ALA A 247 9.64 -1.62 -25.02
N GLU A 248 10.14 -0.43 -25.36
CA GLU A 248 11.19 -0.26 -26.38
C GLU A 248 12.48 -1.00 -25.99
N ILE A 249 12.94 -0.87 -24.74
CA ILE A 249 14.13 -1.56 -24.22
C ILE A 249 13.95 -3.08 -24.25
N GLU A 250 12.78 -3.58 -23.85
CA GLU A 250 12.47 -5.02 -23.89
C GLU A 250 12.51 -5.57 -25.32
N MET A 251 11.94 -4.84 -26.29
CA MET A 251 11.97 -5.24 -27.71
C MET A 251 13.39 -5.22 -28.28
N GLU A 252 14.18 -4.18 -27.99
CA GLU A 252 15.58 -4.10 -28.42
C GLU A 252 16.39 -5.27 -27.86
N THR A 253 16.21 -5.58 -26.57
CA THR A 253 16.88 -6.70 -25.91
C THR A 253 16.47 -8.03 -26.54
N TRP A 254 15.18 -8.22 -26.83
CA TRP A 254 14.70 -9.44 -27.50
C TRP A 254 15.28 -9.61 -28.90
N ASN A 255 15.36 -8.54 -29.68
CA ASN A 255 15.97 -8.55 -31.02
C ASN A 255 17.47 -8.85 -30.96
N LEU A 256 18.19 -8.38 -29.94
CA LEU A 256 19.61 -8.67 -29.76
C LEU A 256 19.88 -10.12 -29.34
N VAL A 257 18.94 -10.77 -28.65
CA VAL A 257 19.08 -12.16 -28.17
C VAL A 257 18.63 -13.17 -29.23
N ASN A 258 17.67 -12.81 -30.09
CA ASN A 258 17.01 -13.75 -31.01
C ASN A 258 17.17 -13.42 -32.52
N GLY A 259 17.83 -12.32 -32.87
CA GLY A 259 18.17 -11.94 -34.24
C GLY A 259 19.61 -12.30 -34.60
#